data_AF-A0A380E0Z3-F1
#
_entry.id   AF-A0A380E0Z3-F1
#
_cell.length_a   1.000
_cell.length_b   1.000
_cell.length_c   1.000
_cell.angle_alpha   90.00
_cell.angle_beta   90.00
_cell.angle_gamma   90.00
#
_symmetry.space_group_name_H-M   'P 1'
#
loop_
_entity.id
_entity.type
_entity.pdbx_description
1 polymer ?
#
loop_
_entity_poly.entity_id
_entity_poly.type
_entity_poly.pdbx_seq_one_letter_code
_entity_poly.pdbx_strand_id
1 'polypeptide(L)'
;MAPDGVMLSNGPGNPEVVECAIPMIQGILGKIPFFGICLGHQLFALSQGASSFKMKFGHRGANHPVKNLETGKVDITSQTMDMQ
;
A
#
# COMPACT_ATOMS: atom_id res chain seq x y z
N MET A 1 15.51 12.28 17.00
CA MET A 1 14.70 12.89 15.92
C MET A 1 13.26 12.41 16.12
N ALA A 2 12.25 13.29 16.02
CA ALA A 2 10.84 12.93 16.16
C ALA A 2 10.11 13.35 14.86
N PRO A 3 9.70 12.40 14.01
CA PRO A 3 9.07 12.72 12.74
C PRO A 3 7.60 13.11 12.92
N ASP A 4 7.13 14.09 12.14
CA ASP A 4 5.72 14.50 12.11
C ASP A 4 4.81 13.50 11.38
N GLY A 5 5.39 12.57 10.63
CA GLY A 5 4.66 11.51 9.93
C GLY A 5 5.60 10.54 9.24
N VAL A 6 5.05 9.39 8.86
CA VAL A 6 5.77 8.34 8.11
C VAL A 6 5.04 8.04 6.82
N MET A 7 5.79 8.05 5.72
CA MET A 7 5.31 7.65 4.42
C MET A 7 6.05 6.39 3.96
N LEU A 8 5.31 5.34 3.61
CA LEU A 8 5.85 4.17 2.93
C LEU A 8 5.64 4.29 1.42
N SER A 9 6.74 4.39 0.69
CA SER A 9 6.73 4.50 -0.77
C SER A 9 6.36 3.19 -1.46
N ASN A 10 6.26 3.25 -2.79
CA ASN A 10 6.18 2.08 -3.65
C ASN A 10 7.51 1.30 -3.67
N GLY A 11 7.47 0.06 -4.19
CA GLY A 11 8.64 -0.79 -4.40
C GLY A 11 8.26 -2.07 -5.15
N PRO A 12 9.26 -2.83 -5.64
CA PRO A 12 9.03 -4.11 -6.31
C PRO A 12 8.85 -5.26 -5.29
N GLY A 13 8.30 -6.39 -5.76
CA GLY A 13 8.35 -7.67 -5.05
C GLY A 13 7.11 -8.03 -4.24
N ASN A 14 7.21 -9.16 -3.54
CA ASN A 14 6.15 -9.68 -2.67
C ASN A 14 6.17 -8.95 -1.31
N PRO A 15 5.08 -8.31 -0.86
CA PRO A 15 5.03 -7.66 0.45
C PRO A 15 5.26 -8.62 1.62
N GLU A 16 4.96 -9.92 1.46
CA GLU A 16 5.10 -10.92 2.52
C GLU A 16 6.56 -11.22 2.90
N VAL A 17 7.53 -10.91 2.03
CA VAL A 17 8.96 -11.10 2.35
C VAL A 17 9.57 -9.93 3.13
N VAL A 18 8.81 -8.84 3.35
CA VAL A 18 9.27 -7.64 4.07
C VAL A 18 8.88 -7.74 5.54
N GLU A 19 9.38 -8.78 6.23
CA GLU A 19 8.97 -9.13 7.59
C GLU A 19 9.19 -8.00 8.61
N CYS A 20 10.21 -7.16 8.42
CA CYS A 20 10.51 -6.05 9.32
C CYS A 20 9.50 -4.89 9.25
N ALA A 21 8.73 -4.78 8.15
CA ALA A 21 7.82 -3.67 7.96
C ALA A 21 6.57 -3.79 8.84
N ILE A 22 6.07 -5.00 9.06
CA ILE A 22 4.87 -5.26 9.88
C ILE A 22 5.02 -4.73 11.32
N PRO A 23 6.04 -5.16 12.09
CA PRO A 23 6.21 -4.68 13.47
C PRO A 23 6.52 -3.18 13.53
N MET A 24 7.20 -2.64 12.51
CA MET A 24 7.46 -1.20 12.42
C MET A 24 6.15 -0.42 12.25
N ILE A 25 5.28 -0.83 11.31
CA ILE A 25 3.97 -0.19 11.08
C ILE A 25 3.13 -0.27 12.36
N GLN A 26 2.98 -1.46 12.96
CA GLN A 26 2.23 -1.63 14.20
C GLN A 26 2.78 -0.77 15.35
N GLY A 27 4.09 -0.51 15.37
CA GLY A 27 4.73 0.36 16.36
C GLY A 27 4.37 1.84 16.24
N ILE A 28 3.99 2.31 15.05
CA ILE A 28 3.71 3.74 14.77
C ILE A 28 2.23 4.06 14.57
N LEU A 29 1.39 3.07 14.26
CA LEU A 29 -0.05 3.28 14.04
C LEU A 29 -0.72 3.89 15.28
N GLY A 30 -1.55 4.91 15.05
CA GLY A 30 -2.24 5.66 16.10
C GLY A 30 -1.35 6.65 16.87
N LYS A 31 -0.04 6.69 16.63
CA LYS A 31 0.90 7.60 17.29
C LYS A 31 1.32 8.77 16.40
N ILE A 32 1.55 8.49 15.12
CA ILE A 32 1.91 9.50 14.11
C ILE A 32 1.13 9.24 12.82
N PRO A 33 0.84 10.29 12.01
CA PRO A 33 0.26 10.14 10.69
C PRO A 33 1.06 9.16 9.81
N PHE A 34 0.33 8.28 9.13
CA PHE A 34 0.88 7.24 8.26
C PHE A 34 0.24 7.31 6.88
N PHE A 35 1.05 7.18 5.82
CA PHE A 35 0.57 7.11 4.44
C PHE A 35 1.35 6.08 3.62
N GLY A 36 0.66 5.13 2.99
CA GLY A 36 1.27 4.05 2.21
C GLY A 36 0.85 4.09 0.75
N ILE A 37 1.83 3.99 -0.17
CA ILE A 37 1.59 3.92 -1.63
C ILE A 37 2.03 2.56 -2.18
N CYS A 38 1.18 1.91 -2.98
CA CYS A 38 1.46 0.63 -3.65
C CYS A 38 1.97 -0.45 -2.67
N LEU A 39 3.27 -0.76 -2.65
CA LEU A 39 3.85 -1.68 -1.67
C LEU A 39 3.59 -1.23 -0.23
N GLY A 40 3.71 0.06 0.07
CA GLY A 40 3.38 0.60 1.39
C GLY A 40 1.91 0.39 1.80
N HIS A 41 0.99 0.42 0.83
CA HIS A 41 -0.42 0.10 1.07
C HIS A 41 -0.61 -1.40 1.37
N GLN A 42 0.08 -2.28 0.65
CA GLN A 42 0.03 -3.72 0.88
C GLN A 42 0.60 -4.09 2.26
N LEU A 43 1.75 -3.52 2.64
CA LEU A 43 2.37 -3.77 3.94
C LEU A 43 1.48 -3.31 5.10
N PHE A 44 0.78 -2.19 4.94
CA PHE A 44 -0.24 -1.76 5.90
C PHE A 44 -1.40 -2.76 5.97
N ALA A 45 -1.92 -3.22 4.83
CA ALA A 45 -2.99 -4.22 4.84
C ALA A 45 -2.56 -5.51 5.56
N LEU A 46 -1.35 -6.02 5.28
CA LEU A 46 -0.77 -7.18 5.95
C LEU A 46 -0.58 -6.94 7.45
N SER A 47 -0.12 -5.75 7.87
CA SER A 47 0.06 -5.44 9.30
C SER A 47 -1.25 -5.45 10.09
N GLN A 48 -2.38 -5.24 9.40
CA GLN A 48 -3.73 -5.31 9.95
C GLN A 48 -4.37 -6.70 9.80
N GLY A 49 -3.61 -7.72 9.39
CA GLY A 49 -4.09 -9.10 9.28
C GLY A 49 -4.81 -9.44 7.97
N ALA A 50 -4.75 -8.57 6.96
CA ALA A 50 -5.21 -8.93 5.62
C ALA A 50 -4.23 -9.92 4.96
N SER A 51 -4.67 -10.55 3.86
CA SER A 51 -3.83 -11.38 3.01
C SER A 51 -3.55 -10.73 1.66
N SER A 52 -2.49 -11.17 1.00
CA SER A 52 -2.12 -10.75 -0.35
C SER A 52 -2.20 -11.94 -1.31
N PHE A 53 -2.35 -11.68 -2.61
CA PHE A 53 -2.31 -12.74 -3.61
C PHE A 53 -1.81 -12.22 -4.95
N LYS A 54 -1.04 -13.05 -5.66
CA LYS A 54 -0.50 -12.70 -6.96
C LYS A 54 -1.57 -12.59 -8.03
N MET A 55 -1.72 -11.40 -8.61
CA MET A 55 -2.57 -11.18 -9.78
C MET A 55 -1.97 -11.84 -11.04
N LYS A 56 -2.83 -12.34 -11.94
CA LYS A 56 -2.40 -13.02 -13.17
C LYS A 56 -1.61 -12.11 -14.12
N PHE A 57 -2.03 -10.85 -14.26
CA PHE A 57 -1.41 -9.87 -15.17
C PHE A 57 -1.08 -8.53 -14.51
N GLY A 58 -1.50 -8.33 -13.26
CA GLY A 58 -1.35 -7.06 -12.55
C GLY A 58 -2.09 -5.89 -13.20
N HIS A 59 -1.88 -4.69 -12.65
CA HIS A 59 -2.35 -3.43 -13.25
C HIS A 59 -1.13 -2.61 -13.66
N ARG A 60 -1.00 -2.36 -14.97
CA ARG A 60 0.09 -1.58 -15.59
C ARG A 60 -0.48 -0.59 -16.60
N GLY A 61 -0.49 0.69 -16.25
CA GLY A 61 -0.97 1.73 -17.15
C GLY A 61 -1.34 3.02 -16.44
N ALA A 62 -1.53 4.08 -17.22
CA ALA A 62 -1.85 5.42 -16.74
C ALA A 62 -3.34 5.81 -16.90
N ASN A 63 -4.20 4.83 -17.17
CA ASN A 63 -5.61 5.05 -17.51
C ASN A 63 -6.58 4.19 -16.66
N HIS A 64 -6.14 3.68 -15.50
CA HIS A 64 -6.94 2.76 -14.72
C HIS A 64 -7.95 3.52 -13.84
N PRO A 65 -9.27 3.35 -14.03
CA PRO A 65 -10.27 4.05 -13.24
C PRO A 65 -10.35 3.45 -11.83
N VAL A 66 -10.29 4.30 -10.81
CA VAL A 66 -10.49 3.91 -9.41
C VAL A 66 -11.64 4.74 -8.83
N LYS A 67 -12.58 4.09 -8.16
CA LYS A 67 -13.73 4.73 -7.54
C LYS A 67 -13.51 4.90 -6.04
N ASN A 68 -13.68 6.11 -5.53
CA ASN A 68 -13.85 6.35 -4.11
C ASN A 68 -15.27 5.92 -3.73
N LEU A 69 -15.40 4.86 -2.90
CA LEU A 69 -16.70 4.28 -2.55
C LEU A 69 -17.53 5.17 -1.62
N GLU A 70 -16.91 6.04 -0.82
CA GLU A 70 -17.62 6.95 0.09
C GLU A 70 -18.31 8.09 -0.68
N THR A 71 -17.65 8.61 -1.72
CA THR A 71 -18.14 9.78 -2.46
C THR A 71 -18.72 9.44 -3.83
N GLY A 72 -18.50 8.22 -4.33
CA GLY A 72 -18.89 7.76 -5.66
C GLY A 72 -18.05 8.33 -6.82
N LYS A 73 -17.12 9.24 -6.54
CA LYS A 73 -16.25 9.86 -7.56
C LYS A 73 -15.27 8.83 -8.15
N VAL A 74 -14.96 8.99 -9.43
CA VAL A 74 -14.00 8.15 -10.16
C VAL A 74 -12.84 9.01 -10.63
N ASP A 75 -11.63 8.55 -10.33
CA ASP A 75 -10.37 9.15 -10.77
C ASP A 75 -9.64 8.21 -11.73
N ILE A 76 -8.94 8.78 -12.71
CA ILE A 76 -8.07 8.03 -13.61
C ILE A 76 -6.67 7.99 -12.99
N THR A 77 -6.14 6.77 -12.78
CA THR A 77 -4.92 6.56 -11.99
C THR A 77 -3.82 5.85 -12.78
N SER A 78 -2.58 6.12 -12.38
CA SER A 78 -1.41 5.36 -12.78
C SER A 78 -1.19 4.19 -11.83
N GLN A 79 -1.30 2.97 -12.37
CA GLN A 79 -1.08 1.73 -11.64
C GLN A 79 0.16 1.03 -12.19
N THR A 80 1.03 0.58 -11.30
CA THR A 80 2.22 -0.23 -11.63
C THR A 80 2.37 -1.28 -10.53
N MET A 81 1.40 -2.19 -10.47
CA MET A 81 1.36 -3.26 -9.49
C MET A 81 1.47 -4.60 -10.20
N ASP A 82 2.60 -5.25 -9.96
CA ASP A 82 2.83 -6.66 -10.22
C ASP A 82 3.18 -7.29 -8.89
N MET A 83 2.38 -8.24 -8.43
CA MET A 83 2.90 -9.18 -7.45
C MET A 83 3.71 -10.21 -8.23
N GLN A 84 5.03 -10.21 -8.04
CA GLN A 84 5.90 -11.29 -8.52
C GLN A 84 5.95 -12.41 -7.50
#